data_AF-A0A1Q7K428-F1
#
_entry.id   AF-A0A1Q7K428-F1
#
_cell.length_a   1.000
_cell.length_b   1.000
_cell.length_c   1.000
_cell.angle_alpha   90.00
_cell.angle_beta   90.00
_cell.angle_gamma   90.00
#
_symmetry.space_group_name_H-M   'P 1'
#
loop_
_entity.id
_entity.type
_entity.pdbx_description
1 polymer ?
#
loop_
_entity_poly.entity_id
_entity_poly.type
_entity_poly.pdbx_seq_one_letter_code
_entity_poly.pdbx_strand_id
1 'polypeptide(L)' 'MMRLPYFRYHAPRTVAEAADLLSKGDAMIVAGGTDLLPNMKRRQQVPGTLVGLRNIAELRGISNGDCRGATA' A
#
# COMPACT_ATOMS: atom_id res chain seq x y z
N MET A 1 5.40 16.88 -18.76
CA MET A 1 5.23 15.57 -18.07
C MET A 1 5.70 15.71 -16.63
N MET A 2 4.85 15.49 -15.63
CA MET A 2 5.28 15.49 -14.21
C MET A 2 5.93 14.14 -13.87
N ARG A 3 7.15 14.19 -13.34
CA ARG A 3 7.94 13.02 -12.92
C ARG A 3 7.60 12.70 -11.46
N LEU A 4 7.47 11.42 -11.13
CA LEU A 4 7.34 11.04 -9.72
C LEU A 4 8.63 11.35 -8.97
N PRO A 5 8.53 11.74 -7.68
CA PRO A 5 9.67 11.84 -6.77
C PRO A 5 10.34 10.47 -6.63
N TYR A 6 11.60 10.45 -6.17
CA TYR A 6 12.28 9.21 -5.85
C TYR A 6 11.65 8.57 -4.61
N PHE A 7 11.37 7.27 -4.68
CA PHE A 7 10.85 6.46 -3.58
C PHE A 7 11.48 5.07 -3.62
N ARG A 8 11.62 4.45 -2.45
CA ARG A 8 11.94 3.02 -2.31
C ARG A 8 10.65 2.21 -2.32
N TYR A 9 10.61 1.12 -3.07
CA TYR A 9 9.45 0.24 -3.12
C TYR A 9 9.76 -1.10 -2.45
N HIS A 10 8.96 -1.47 -1.46
CA HIS A 10 9.02 -2.77 -0.82
C HIS A 10 7.76 -3.58 -1.15
N ALA A 11 7.93 -4.85 -1.50
CA ALA A 11 6.84 -5.78 -1.75
C ALA A 11 6.88 -6.92 -0.69
N PRO A 12 6.47 -6.64 0.56
CA PRO A 12 6.42 -7.65 1.61
C PRO A 12 5.46 -8.79 1.25
N ARG A 13 5.72 -9.97 1.81
CA ARG A 13 4.87 -11.16 1.60
C ARG A 13 3.92 -11.41 2.76
N THR A 14 4.20 -10.82 3.92
CA THR A 14 3.40 -10.96 5.15
C THR A 14 2.93 -9.61 5.67
N VAL A 15 1.86 -9.62 6.46
CA VAL A 15 1.37 -8.41 7.14
C VAL A 15 2.39 -7.90 8.17
N ALA A 16 3.10 -8.81 8.84
CA ALA A 16 4.12 -8.45 9.84
C ALA A 16 5.28 -7.65 9.21
N GLU A 17 5.79 -8.08 8.05
CA GLU A 17 6.82 -7.34 7.31
C GLU A 17 6.32 -5.97 6.87
N ALA A 18 5.07 -5.88 6.40
CA ALA A 18 4.47 -4.61 6.02
C ALA A 18 4.35 -3.66 7.22
N ALA A 19 3.92 -4.16 8.37
CA ALA A 19 3.80 -3.38 9.61
C ALA A 19 5.17 -2.90 10.12
N ASP A 20 6.20 -3.75 10.07
CA ASP A 20 7.57 -3.36 10.44
C ASP A 20 8.08 -2.21 9.54
N LEU A 21 7.85 -2.31 8.23
CA LEU A 21 8.23 -1.25 7.29
C LEU A 21 7.48 0.05 7.54
N LEU A 22 6.21 -0.03 7.92
CA LEU A 22 5.38 1.14 8.25
C LEU A 22 5.80 1.81 9.56
N SER A 23 6.30 1.03 10.53
CA SER A 23 6.80 1.56 11.80
C SER A 23 7.96 2.56 11.65
N LYS A 24 8.65 2.56 10.50
CA LYS A 24 9.80 3.41 10.19
C LYS A 24 9.41 4.86 9.82
N GLY A 25 8.11 5.18 9.80
CA GLY A 25 7.59 6.56 9.78
C GLY A 25 7.48 7.24 8.41
N ASP A 26 8.40 6.98 7.48
CA ASP A 26 8.38 7.56 6.11
C ASP A 26 7.90 6.55 5.04
N ALA A 27 6.96 5.70 5.44
CA ALA A 27 6.43 4.63 4.60
C ALA A 27 4.93 4.82 4.37
N MET A 28 4.50 4.76 3.11
CA MET A 28 3.09 4.79 2.73
C MET A 28 2.70 3.49 2.03
N ILE A 29 1.47 3.06 2.29
CA ILE A 29 0.94 1.82 1.72
C ILE A 29 0.42 2.07 0.31
N VAL A 30 0.74 1.16 -0.62
CA VAL A 30 0.18 1.18 -1.97
C VAL A 30 -0.48 -0.16 -2.30
N ALA A 31 -1.79 -0.10 -2.59
CA ALA A 31 -2.54 -1.21 -3.16
C ALA A 31 -2.66 -1.01 -4.68
N GLY A 32 -3.77 -0.41 -5.14
CA GLY A 32 -4.00 -0.10 -6.56
C GLY A 32 -3.26 1.14 -7.09
N GLY A 33 -2.76 2.01 -6.19
CA GLY A 33 -2.02 3.22 -6.58
C GLY A 33 -2.84 4.32 -7.27
N THR A 34 -4.16 4.16 -7.35
CA THR A 34 -5.10 5.09 -8.00
C THR A 34 -5.18 6.44 -7.32
N ASP A 35 -5.03 6.51 -6.00
CA ASP A 35 -5.03 7.76 -5.23
C ASP A 35 -3.60 8.29 -4.99
N LEU A 36 -2.73 7.40 -4.49
CA LEU A 36 -1.38 7.78 -4.08
C LEU A 36 -0.50 8.26 -5.24
N LEU A 37 -0.52 7.60 -6.41
CA LEU A 37 0.39 7.95 -7.51
C LEU A 37 0.08 9.32 -8.13
N PRO A 38 -1.20 9.70 -8.37
CA PRO A 38 -1.54 11.07 -8.76
C PRO A 38 -1.16 12.12 -7.70
N ASN A 39 -1.38 11.84 -6.42
CA ASN A 39 -1.03 12.76 -5.32
C ASN A 39 0.49 12.96 -5.22
N MET A 40 1.28 11.90 -5.46
CA MET A 40 2.74 11.97 -5.55
C MET A 40 3.22 12.77 -6.76
N LYS A 41 2.58 12.64 -7.92
CA LYS A 41 2.89 13.47 -9.10
C LYS A 41 2.68 14.96 -8.80
N ARG A 42 1.64 15.29 -8.02
CA ARG A 42 1.34 16.66 -7.57
C ARG A 42 2.18 17.11 -6.37
N ARG A 43 3.06 16.25 -5.84
CA ARG A 43 3.87 16.48 -4.62
C ARG A 43 3.05 16.82 -3.38
N GLN A 44 1.79 16.44 -3.34
CA GLN A 44 0.94 16.57 -2.14
C GLN A 44 1.32 15.53 -1.08
N GLN A 45 1.79 14.38 -1.53
CA GLN A 45 2.37 13.32 -0.70
C GLN A 45 3.71 12.93 -1.31
N VAL A 46 4.78 12.95 -0.52
CA VAL A 46 6.15 12.64 -0.96
C VAL A 46 6.79 11.63 0.00
N PRO A 47 6.20 10.43 0.16
CA PRO A 47 6.82 9.40 0.98
C PRO A 47 8.13 8.95 0.34
N GLY A 48 9.18 8.80 1.15
CA GLY A 48 10.44 8.20 0.69
C GLY A 48 10.32 6.69 0.49
N THR A 49 9.32 6.04 1.08
CA THR A 49 9.12 4.60 1.00
C THR A 49 7.67 4.22 0.69
N LEU A 50 7.47 3.28 -0.23
CA LEU A 50 6.19 2.70 -0.60
C LEU A 50 6.17 1.21 -0.26
N VAL A 51 5.10 0.76 0.41
CA VAL A 51 4.89 -0.62 0.82
C VAL A 51 3.72 -1.20 0.04
N GLY A 52 4.00 -2.15 -0.84
CA GLY A 52 3.02 -2.80 -1.70
C GLY A 52 2.26 -3.91 -0.97
N LEU A 53 0.92 -3.81 -0.90
CA LEU A 53 0.09 -4.87 -0.30
C LEU A 53 -0.27 -6.00 -1.26
N ARG A 54 -0.08 -5.80 -2.56
CA ARG A 54 -0.55 -6.73 -3.61
C ARG A 54 -0.03 -8.15 -3.42
N ASN A 55 1.13 -8.33 -2.80
CA ASN A 55 1.79 -9.62 -2.68
C ASN A 55 1.49 -10.37 -1.37
N ILE A 56 0.71 -9.76 -0.46
CA ILE A 56 0.35 -10.38 0.82
C ILE A 56 -0.85 -11.30 0.58
N ALA A 57 -0.61 -12.61 0.65
CA ALA A 57 -1.64 -13.62 0.36
C ALA A 57 -2.82 -13.55 1.34
N GLU A 58 -2.54 -13.23 2.61
CA GLU A 58 -3.53 -13.07 3.67
C GLU A 58 -4.56 -11.96 3.36
N LEU A 59 -4.20 -10.96 2.56
CA LEU A 59 -5.07 -9.84 2.19
C LEU A 59 -5.84 -10.06 0.87
N ARG A 60 -5.68 -11.21 0.22
CA ARG A 60 -6.34 -11.53 -1.06
C ARG A 60 -7.70 -12.24 -0.91
N GLY A 61 -8.17 -12.43 0.31
CA GLY A 61 -9.47 -13.05 0.61
C GLY A 61 -10.44 -12.06 1.25
N ILE A 62 -11.73 -12.23 0.96
CA ILE A 62 -12.81 -11.62 1.73
C ILE A 62 -13.31 -12.70 2.68
N SER A 63 -13.25 -12.45 3.98
CA SER A 63 -13.86 -13.32 4.99
C SER A 63 -14.88 -12.49 5.76
N ASN A 64 -16.15 -12.85 5.64
CA ASN A 64 -17.19 -12.32 6.49
C ASN A 64 -17.12 -13.09 7.80
N GLY A 65 -16.26 -12.66 8.73
CA GLY A 65 -16.36 -13.09 10.12
C GLY A 65 -17.82 -12.89 10.55
N ASP A 66 -18.43 -13.95 11.09
CA ASP A 66 -19.87 -14.15 11.26
C ASP A 66 -20.75 -12.91 11.01
N CYS A 67 -21.54 -13.01 9.93
CA CYS A 67 -22.67 -12.15 9.52
C CYS A 67 -22.45 -11.26 8.28
N ARG A 68 -22.95 -11.77 7.15
CA ARG A 68 -23.69 -11.09 6.06
C ARG A 68 -22.97 -9.97 5.26
N GLY A 69 -22.50 -10.36 4.08
CA GLY A 69 -22.28 -9.50 2.90
C GLY A 69 -20.83 -8.99 2.78
N ALA A 70 -20.17 -9.01 1.62
CA ALA A 70 -20.71 -8.88 0.26
C ALA A 70 -20.17 -9.93 -0.72
N THR A 71 -21.11 -10.49 -1.48
CA THR A 71 -20.92 -11.18 -2.75
C THR A 71 -20.60 -10.18 -3.86
N ALA A 72 -19.49 -10.39 -4.57
CA ALA A 72 -19.31 -10.32 -6.03
C ALA A 72 -17.81 -10.38 -6.35
#